data_AF-A0A2A4SKD9-F1
#
_entry.id   AF-A0A2A4SKD9-F1
#
_cell.length_a   1.000
_cell.length_b   1.000
_cell.length_c   1.000
_cell.angle_alpha   90.00
_cell.angle_beta   90.00
_cell.angle_gamma   90.00
#
_symmetry.space_group_name_H-M   'P 1'
#
loop_
_entity.id
_entity.type
_entity.pdbx_description
1 polymer ?
#
loop_
_entity_poly.entity_id
_entity_poly.type
_entity_poly.pdbx_seq_one_letter_code
_entity_poly.pdbx_strand_id
1 'polypeptide(L)'
;MNKNVKYKYIRAFVAGSAFPIMLAVVFVYFLGMLALGFGEGIDKIEFLRLPIILGVVNILHIGLLQKWPAKNLNKRLWLVGILLGIALVLPANFISDTTEKLFGLPGPQILTIIAAPIAYGAIFRYILKYLNRMVGLN
;
A
#
# COMPACT_ATOMS: atom_id res chain seq x y z
N MET A 1 22.73 -21.47 -5.60
CA MET A 1 21.59 -20.66 -5.14
C MET A 1 20.70 -20.33 -6.33
N ASN A 2 19.43 -20.73 -6.33
CA ASN A 2 18.51 -20.58 -7.46
C ASN A 2 18.33 -19.07 -7.80
N LYS A 3 18.71 -18.65 -9.02
CA LYS A 3 18.66 -17.23 -9.48
C LYS A 3 17.29 -16.60 -9.26
N ASN A 4 16.22 -17.41 -9.22
CA ASN A 4 14.86 -16.96 -8.95
C ASN A 4 14.62 -16.38 -7.55
N VAL A 5 15.40 -16.77 -6.53
CA VAL A 5 15.21 -16.29 -5.15
C VAL A 5 15.80 -14.89 -4.96
N LYS A 6 16.96 -14.61 -5.58
CA LYS A 6 17.69 -13.35 -5.40
C LYS A 6 16.89 -12.11 -5.82
N TYR A 7 16.07 -12.24 -6.87
CA TYR A 7 15.24 -11.15 -7.40
C TYR A 7 13.79 -11.19 -6.92
N LYS A 8 13.42 -12.07 -6.00
CA LYS A 8 12.04 -12.22 -5.54
C LYS A 8 11.51 -10.95 -4.88
N TYR A 9 12.27 -10.38 -3.95
CA TYR A 9 11.88 -9.17 -3.22
C TYR A 9 11.98 -7.91 -4.07
N ILE A 10 12.92 -7.86 -5.01
CA ILE A 10 13.01 -6.76 -5.99
C ILE A 10 11.76 -6.75 -6.87
N ARG A 11 11.33 -7.91 -7.37
CA ARG A 11 10.08 -8.04 -8.15
C ARG A 11 8.85 -7.67 -7.33
N ALA A 12 8.82 -8.04 -6.04
CA ALA A 12 7.72 -7.68 -5.14
C ALA A 12 7.68 -6.17 -4.90
N PHE A 13 8.84 -5.53 -4.72
CA PHE A 13 8.94 -4.09 -4.61
C PHE A 13 8.40 -3.40 -5.87
N VAL A 14 8.88 -3.81 -7.05
CA VAL A 14 8.44 -3.23 -8.34
C VAL A 14 6.93 -3.39 -8.53
N ALA A 15 6.37 -4.57 -8.25
CA ALA A 15 4.92 -4.78 -8.33
C ALA A 15 4.13 -3.92 -7.33
N GLY A 16 4.66 -3.70 -6.13
CA GLY A 16 4.05 -2.84 -5.10
C GLY A 16 4.10 -1.36 -5.47
N SER A 17 5.21 -0.91 -6.04
CA SER A 17 5.42 0.47 -6.48
C SER A 17 4.69 0.81 -7.78
N ALA A 18 4.46 -0.18 -8.64
CA ALA A 18 3.81 0.03 -9.93
C ALA A 18 2.38 0.56 -9.79
N PHE A 19 1.60 0.06 -8.83
CA PHE A 19 0.21 0.50 -8.65
C PHE A 19 0.08 2.00 -8.32
N PRO A 20 0.78 2.53 -7.30
CA PRO A 20 0.74 3.96 -7.00
C PRO A 20 1.33 4.83 -8.10
N ILE A 21 2.35 4.35 -8.82
CA ILE A 21 2.92 5.08 -9.96
C ILE A 21 1.89 5.17 -11.08
N MET A 22 1.19 4.08 -11.42
CA MET A 22 0.13 4.11 -12.42
C MET A 22 -1.01 5.04 -12.01
N LEU A 23 -1.43 4.99 -10.74
CA LEU A 23 -2.44 5.91 -10.20
C LEU A 23 -1.96 7.36 -10.25
N ALA A 24 -0.72 7.63 -9.84
CA ALA A 24 -0.14 8.98 -9.84
C ALA A 24 0.02 9.52 -11.27
N VAL A 25 0.43 8.71 -12.23
CA VAL A 25 0.53 9.11 -13.64
C VAL A 25 -0.86 9.41 -14.20
N VAL A 26 -1.85 8.55 -13.94
CA VAL A 26 -3.25 8.80 -14.34
C VAL A 26 -3.77 10.06 -13.67
N PHE A 27 -3.57 10.22 -12.37
CA PHE A 27 -4.06 11.37 -11.61
C PHE A 27 -3.38 12.67 -12.05
N VAL A 28 -2.07 12.69 -12.23
CA VAL A 28 -1.31 13.86 -12.74
C VAL A 28 -1.67 14.17 -14.19
N TYR A 29 -1.92 13.17 -15.03
CA TYR A 29 -2.36 13.40 -16.40
C TYR A 29 -3.80 13.93 -16.46
N PHE A 30 -4.71 13.35 -15.67
CA PHE A 30 -6.12 13.72 -15.63
C PHE A 30 -6.34 15.07 -14.94
N LEU A 31 -5.69 15.30 -13.79
CA LEU A 31 -5.65 16.62 -13.15
C LEU A 31 -4.83 17.61 -13.95
N GLY A 32 -3.74 17.22 -14.62
CA GLY A 32 -3.00 18.12 -15.49
C GLY A 32 -3.84 18.61 -16.68
N MET A 33 -4.70 17.74 -17.22
CA MET A 33 -5.68 18.11 -18.24
C MET A 33 -6.83 18.96 -17.69
N LEU A 34 -7.31 18.70 -16.46
CA LEU A 34 -8.35 19.50 -15.79
C LEU A 34 -7.82 20.82 -15.18
N ALA A 35 -6.56 20.87 -14.78
CA ALA A 35 -5.90 21.98 -14.08
C ALA A 35 -5.36 23.06 -15.01
N LEU A 36 -5.57 22.94 -16.33
CA LEU A 36 -5.67 24.13 -17.18
C LEU A 36 -6.82 25.07 -16.74
N GLY A 37 -7.66 24.66 -15.77
CA GLY A 37 -8.65 25.51 -15.09
C GLY A 37 -8.50 25.66 -13.56
N PHE A 38 -7.61 24.94 -12.89
CA PHE A 38 -7.46 25.02 -11.42
C PHE A 38 -5.99 25.00 -11.03
N GLY A 39 -5.39 26.19 -11.06
CA GLY A 39 -4.09 26.42 -10.48
C GLY A 39 -4.20 26.41 -8.96
N GLU A 40 -3.84 25.29 -8.34
CA GLU A 40 -3.30 25.28 -6.99
C GLU A 40 -2.54 23.96 -6.80
N GLY A 41 -1.28 24.10 -6.40
CA GLY A 41 -0.33 23.00 -6.30
C GLY A 41 -0.80 22.02 -5.23
N ILE A 42 -1.21 20.83 -5.66
CA ILE A 42 -1.19 19.63 -4.82
C ILE A 42 0.19 19.61 -4.15
N ASP A 43 0.28 19.61 -2.82
CA ASP A 43 1.55 19.43 -2.12
C ASP A 43 2.11 18.04 -2.46
N LYS A 44 2.91 17.98 -3.54
CA LYS A 44 3.25 16.75 -4.30
C LYS A 44 4.14 15.77 -3.52
N ILE A 45 4.64 16.16 -2.35
CA ILE A 45 5.69 15.43 -1.63
C ILE A 45 5.15 14.13 -1.01
N GLU A 46 3.90 14.10 -0.56
CA GLU A 46 3.33 12.91 0.09
C GLU A 46 2.93 11.83 -0.93
N PHE A 47 2.40 12.23 -2.09
CA PHE A 47 2.08 11.31 -3.18
C PHE A 47 3.32 10.60 -3.75
N LEU A 48 4.48 11.25 -3.71
CA LEU A 48 5.75 10.65 -4.16
C LEU A 48 6.26 9.54 -3.21
N ARG A 49 5.81 9.52 -1.95
CA ARG A 49 6.20 8.50 -0.96
C ARG A 49 5.36 7.22 -1.07
N LEU A 50 4.13 7.32 -1.59
CA LEU A 50 3.21 6.17 -1.73
C LEU A 50 3.80 4.99 -2.52
N PRO A 51 4.48 5.17 -3.67
CA PRO A 51 5.13 4.07 -4.39
C PRO A 51 6.14 3.32 -3.51
N ILE A 52 6.96 4.05 -2.76
CA ILE A 52 8.00 3.45 -1.92
C ILE A 52 7.35 2.67 -0.78
N ILE A 53 6.36 3.28 -0.11
CA ILE A 53 5.64 2.65 1.01
C ILE A 53 4.98 1.35 0.54
N LEU A 54 4.18 1.39 -0.53
CA LEU A 54 3.48 0.19 -1.02
C LEU A 54 4.43 -0.85 -1.62
N GLY A 55 5.54 -0.43 -2.22
CA GLY A 55 6.64 -1.30 -2.60
C GLY A 55 7.18 -2.11 -1.41
N VAL A 56 7.52 -1.43 -0.32
CA VAL A 56 8.02 -2.07 0.92
C VAL A 56 6.95 -2.97 1.55
N VAL A 57 5.71 -2.50 1.64
CA VAL A 57 4.61 -3.30 2.22
C VAL A 57 4.35 -4.55 1.38
N ASN A 58 4.49 -4.51 0.05
CA ASN A 58 4.35 -5.70 -0.80
C ASN A 58 5.52 -6.69 -0.63
N ILE A 59 6.75 -6.22 -0.36
CA ILE A 59 7.86 -7.11 0.05
C ILE A 59 7.46 -7.87 1.32
N LEU A 60 6.99 -7.16 2.35
CA LEU A 60 6.59 -7.75 3.62
C LEU A 60 5.44 -8.74 3.42
N HIS A 61 4.44 -8.39 2.62
CA HIS A 61 3.32 -9.25 2.27
C HIS A 61 3.78 -10.57 1.60
N ILE A 62 4.68 -10.52 0.62
CA ILE A 62 5.22 -11.73 -0.04
C ILE A 62 6.06 -12.57 0.95
N GLY A 63 6.79 -11.93 1.86
CA GLY A 63 7.53 -12.61 2.93
C GLY A 63 6.61 -13.34 3.90
N LEU A 64 5.54 -12.68 4.36
CA LEU A 64 4.57 -13.22 5.31
C LEU A 64 3.68 -14.28 4.68
N LEU A 65 3.27 -14.10 3.42
CA LEU A 65 2.48 -15.09 2.69
C LEU A 65 3.15 -16.46 2.73
N GLN A 66 4.47 -16.55 2.51
CA GLN A 66 5.20 -17.83 2.47
C GLN A 66 5.17 -18.59 3.79
N LYS A 67 5.08 -17.86 4.92
CA LYS A 67 5.09 -18.44 6.26
C LYS A 67 3.69 -18.81 6.76
N TRP A 68 2.63 -18.39 6.07
CA TRP A 68 1.25 -18.62 6.54
C TRP A 68 0.66 -19.92 6.01
N PRO A 69 0.23 -20.86 6.87
CA PRO A 69 -0.38 -22.12 6.46
C PRO A 69 -1.89 -21.95 6.25
N ALA A 70 -2.30 -21.34 5.14
CA ALA A 70 -3.72 -21.35 4.71
C ALA A 70 -3.87 -22.12 3.41
N LYS A 71 -4.81 -23.09 3.39
CA LYS A 71 -5.12 -23.93 2.21
C LYS A 71 -5.64 -23.11 1.01
N ASN A 72 -6.19 -21.91 1.24
CA ASN A 72 -6.76 -21.07 0.18
C ASN A 72 -5.97 -19.75 0.03
N LEU A 73 -5.39 -19.54 -1.15
CA LEU A 73 -4.63 -18.34 -1.52
C LEU A 73 -5.43 -17.04 -1.29
N ASN A 74 -6.71 -17.01 -1.64
CA ASN A 74 -7.53 -15.80 -1.47
C ASN A 74 -7.76 -15.46 0.01
N LYS A 75 -7.92 -16.48 0.88
CA LYS A 75 -8.01 -16.25 2.34
C LYS A 75 -6.67 -15.76 2.91
N ARG A 76 -5.56 -16.28 2.38
CA ARG A 76 -4.20 -15.88 2.76
C ARG A 76 -3.91 -14.42 2.40
N LEU A 77 -4.26 -14.01 1.18
CA LEU A 77 -4.13 -12.62 0.72
C LEU A 77 -4.95 -11.65 1.58
N TRP A 78 -6.19 -12.01 1.92
CA TRP A 78 -7.02 -11.20 2.81
C TRP A 78 -6.42 -11.07 4.21
N LEU A 79 -6.05 -12.18 4.84
CA LEU A 79 -5.53 -12.19 6.19
C LEU A 79 -4.22 -11.40 6.30
N VAL A 80 -3.26 -11.67 5.42
CA VAL A 80 -1.98 -10.95 5.43
C VAL A 80 -2.18 -9.48 5.10
N GLY A 81 -3.06 -9.15 4.15
CA GLY A 81 -3.39 -7.77 3.79
C GLY A 81 -4.04 -6.99 4.94
N ILE A 82 -5.04 -7.58 5.63
CA ILE A 82 -5.69 -6.97 6.80
C ILE A 82 -4.68 -6.78 7.93
N LEU A 83 -3.86 -7.79 8.22
CA LEU A 83 -2.87 -7.71 9.29
C LEU A 83 -1.80 -6.66 9.03
N LEU A 84 -1.32 -6.54 7.79
CA LEU A 84 -0.44 -5.45 7.41
C LEU A 84 -1.12 -4.09 7.53
N GLY A 85 -2.39 -4.01 7.14
CA GLY A 85 -3.19 -2.81 7.33
C GLY A 85 -3.30 -2.42 8.81
N ILE A 86 -3.61 -3.35 9.70
CA ILE A 86 -3.63 -3.12 11.16
C ILE A 86 -2.26 -2.68 11.66
N ALA A 87 -1.19 -3.37 11.25
CA ALA A 87 0.17 -3.09 11.67
C ALA A 87 0.70 -1.72 11.22
N LEU A 88 0.17 -1.17 10.12
CA LEU A 88 0.50 0.19 9.66
C LEU A 88 -0.41 1.24 10.29
N VAL A 89 -1.69 0.94 10.44
CA VAL A 89 -2.72 1.88 10.90
C VAL A 89 -2.62 2.12 12.41
N LEU A 90 -2.35 1.10 13.22
CA LEU A 90 -2.22 1.27 14.68
C LEU A 90 -1.08 2.22 15.07
N PRO A 91 0.17 2.07 14.57
CA PRO A 91 1.24 3.02 14.86
C PRO A 91 0.95 4.42 14.29
N ALA A 92 0.37 4.51 13.09
CA ALA A 92 0.03 5.79 12.49
C ALA A 92 -1.00 6.56 13.34
N ASN A 93 -2.02 5.88 13.86
CA ASN A 93 -3.00 6.48 14.75
C ASN A 93 -2.39 6.85 16.10
N PHE A 94 -1.50 6.02 16.66
CA PHE A 94 -0.82 6.33 17.92
C PHE A 94 0.05 7.60 17.80
N ILE A 95 0.80 7.71 16.70
CA ILE A 95 1.59 8.91 16.38
C ILE A 95 0.66 10.11 16.20
N SER A 96 -0.46 9.94 15.48
CA SER A 96 -1.37 11.04 15.22
C SER A 96 -2.13 11.50 16.48
N ASP A 97 -2.58 10.60 17.34
CA ASP A 97 -3.24 10.94 18.62
C ASP A 97 -2.24 11.61 19.59
N THR A 98 -0.98 11.16 19.58
CA THR A 98 0.10 11.84 20.31
C THR A 98 0.34 13.25 19.73
N THR A 99 0.29 13.40 18.41
CA THR A 99 0.44 14.69 17.74
C THR A 99 -0.75 15.60 17.99
N GLU A 100 -1.97 15.08 18.02
CA GLU A 100 -3.19 15.82 18.39
C GLU A 100 -3.10 16.35 19.81
N LYS A 101 -2.69 15.51 20.76
CA LYS A 101 -2.53 15.90 22.16
C LYS A 101 -1.42 16.93 22.39
N LEU A 102 -0.37 16.90 21.57
CA LEU A 102 0.78 17.81 21.70
C LEU A 102 0.62 19.12 20.88
N PHE A 103 -0.09 19.08 19.76
CA PHE A 103 -0.13 20.17 18.78
C PHE A 103 -1.56 20.59 18.37
N GLY A 104 -2.62 19.98 18.92
CA GLY A 104 -4.02 20.35 18.68
C GLY A 104 -4.55 20.02 17.28
N LEU A 105 -3.86 19.15 16.53
CA LEU A 105 -4.27 18.76 15.18
C LEU A 105 -5.24 17.57 15.21
N PRO A 106 -6.34 17.59 14.43
CA PRO A 106 -7.37 16.55 14.50
C PRO A 106 -6.81 15.16 14.16
N GLY A 107 -7.07 14.20 15.05
CA GLY A 107 -6.63 12.83 14.89
C GLY A 107 -7.52 12.00 13.96
N PRO A 108 -7.02 10.83 13.52
CA PRO A 108 -7.75 9.93 12.64
C PRO A 108 -8.97 9.32 13.34
N GLN A 109 -10.11 9.39 12.65
CA GLN A 109 -11.39 8.88 13.15
C GLN A 109 -11.38 7.36 13.28
N ILE A 110 -12.16 6.82 14.22
CA ILE A 110 -12.35 5.37 14.44
C ILE A 110 -12.70 4.63 13.14
N LEU A 111 -13.44 5.29 12.24
CA LEU A 111 -13.76 4.76 10.92
C LEU A 111 -12.52 4.43 10.10
N THR A 112 -11.46 5.24 10.18
CA THR A 112 -10.18 5.02 9.50
C THR A 112 -9.45 3.78 10.04
N ILE A 113 -9.57 3.51 11.34
CA ILE A 113 -8.98 2.34 12.00
C ILE A 113 -9.53 1.03 11.43
N ILE A 114 -10.82 1.02 11.09
CA ILE A 114 -11.51 -0.18 10.59
C ILE A 114 -11.44 -0.24 9.06
N ALA A 115 -11.67 0.89 8.38
CA ALA A 115 -11.72 0.96 6.93
C ALA A 115 -10.35 0.74 6.29
N ALA A 116 -9.27 1.28 6.87
CA ALA A 116 -7.95 1.17 6.26
C ALA A 116 -7.44 -0.28 6.19
N PRO A 117 -7.53 -1.12 7.23
CA PRO A 117 -7.17 -2.54 7.12
C PRO A 117 -7.97 -3.31 6.07
N ILE A 118 -9.27 -3.01 5.94
CA ILE A 118 -10.13 -3.63 4.93
C ILE A 118 -9.69 -3.17 3.53
N ALA A 119 -9.42 -1.88 3.35
CA ALA A 119 -8.91 -1.34 2.10
C ALA A 119 -7.57 -1.97 1.70
N TYR A 120 -6.63 -2.12 2.65
CA TYR A 120 -5.38 -2.85 2.41
C TYR A 120 -5.64 -4.30 2.00
N GLY A 121 -6.53 -5.02 2.68
CA GLY A 121 -6.94 -6.38 2.29
C GLY A 121 -7.49 -6.44 0.84
N ALA A 122 -8.30 -5.47 0.45
CA ALA A 122 -8.84 -5.35 -0.91
C ALA A 122 -7.74 -5.05 -1.94
N ILE A 123 -6.86 -4.08 -1.67
CA ILE A 123 -5.72 -3.74 -2.54
C ILE A 123 -4.83 -4.97 -2.77
N PHE A 124 -4.49 -5.68 -1.70
CA PHE A 124 -3.64 -6.87 -1.80
C PHE A 124 -4.30 -8.01 -2.60
N ARG A 125 -5.60 -8.22 -2.42
CA ARG A 125 -6.35 -9.27 -3.13
C ARG A 125 -6.60 -8.95 -4.60
N TYR A 126 -7.05 -7.74 -4.91
CA TYR A 126 -7.60 -7.40 -6.22
C TYR A 126 -6.64 -6.64 -7.11
N ILE A 127 -5.56 -6.09 -6.56
CA ILE A 127 -4.61 -5.26 -7.31
C ILE A 127 -3.24 -5.93 -7.28
N LEU A 128 -2.63 -6.01 -6.09
CA LEU A 128 -1.26 -6.51 -5.96
C LEU A 128 -1.15 -7.99 -6.29
N LYS A 129 -2.21 -8.80 -6.11
CA LYS A 129 -2.27 -10.19 -6.61
C LYS A 129 -1.95 -10.28 -8.11
N TYR A 130 -2.55 -9.42 -8.93
CA TYR A 130 -2.35 -9.46 -10.37
C TYR A 130 -1.00 -8.89 -10.77
N LEU A 131 -0.56 -7.80 -10.13
CA LEU A 131 0.76 -7.23 -10.38
C LEU A 131 1.88 -8.20 -9.99
N ASN A 132 1.75 -8.87 -8.85
CA ASN A 132 2.67 -9.93 -8.42
C ASN A 132 2.69 -11.07 -9.46
N ARG A 133 1.53 -11.50 -9.98
CA ARG A 133 1.48 -12.50 -11.07
C ARG A 133 2.23 -12.07 -12.33
N MET A 134 2.09 -10.82 -12.75
CA MET A 134 2.76 -10.28 -13.94
C MET A 134 4.29 -10.32 -13.81
N VAL A 135 4.82 -10.14 -12.60
CA VAL A 135 6.27 -10.24 -12.34
C VAL A 135 6.71 -11.68 -11.96
N GLY A 136 5.83 -12.67 -12.11
CA GLY A 136 6.13 -14.07 -11.81
C GLY A 136 6.22 -14.39 -10.32
N LEU A 137 5.47 -13.68 -9.48
CA LEU A 137 5.30 -13.93 -8.05
C LEU A 137 3.88 -14.48 -7.80
N ASN A 138 3.79 -15.71 -7.31
CA ASN A 138 2.58 -16.30 -6.71
C ASN A 138 2.91 -16.83 -5.32
#